data_AF-A0A3B1KFF3-F1
#
_entry.id   AF-A0A3B1KFF3-F1
#
_cell.length_a   1.000
_cell.length_b   1.000
_cell.length_c   1.000
_cell.angle_alpha   90.00
_cell.angle_beta   90.00
_cell.angle_gamma   90.00
#
_symmetry.space_group_name_H-M   'P 1'
#
loop_
_entity.id
_entity.type
_entity.pdbx_description
1 polymer ?
#
loop_
_entity_poly.entity_id
_entity_poly.type
_entity_poly.pdbx_seq_one_letter_code
_entity_poly.pdbx_strand_id
1 'polypeptide(L)'
;MLDNSNSHLSTLTKVLLAWTYHYQTENNMDWLTARQWCQRHFTDMVAIQNQGEIAYLDQILPIHRTYYWIGIRKVEGEWMWVGTRKPLTDEAANWATGEPNNQGSGEDCVEMYIKRLKDTAKWNDERCNKRKAALCYKASCFETSCSEHAECVEIIGNYKCQCHQGFTGPRCEQGIAVHPDTVLKMCVNPINSNSYSSTCTFSCEEGFELVGESTLTCLKTGNWSAETPTCEVVSCGSLMIPNGNVTCSDPLGKFSFRSSCTVTCEKGFTLRGESTLTCLETSNWSTETPTCAARQCPLLFSPENGWMNCSDPHWSFSYGSLCSFGCEDGHVLTGEPSLDCTVTGSWSQETPFCDGKINFGSQCMFQCSEGYRLNGTSDDYIYTVVCTCHLLNMPYNALNLRCFKHGAKRAAKRDESLDKCWALSRPSDAQRLWGSMGQWAGLGRPGRSASA
;
A
#
# COMPACT_ATOMS: atom_id res chain seq x y z
N MET A 1 61.58 3.58 -10.44
CA MET A 1 60.98 4.78 -9.83
C MET A 1 59.54 4.42 -9.50
N LEU A 2 59.21 4.54 -8.21
CA LEU A 2 57.89 4.34 -7.64
C LEU A 2 57.02 5.58 -7.92
N ASP A 3 55.73 5.36 -8.14
CA ASP A 3 54.57 6.06 -7.54
C ASP A 3 53.30 5.49 -8.23
N ASN A 4 52.42 4.66 -7.63
CA ASN A 4 51.66 4.75 -6.36
C ASN A 4 50.66 5.93 -6.41
N SER A 5 49.36 5.84 -6.16
CA SER A 5 48.33 4.80 -6.06
C SER A 5 46.97 5.53 -5.86
N ASN A 6 45.89 4.91 -6.33
CA ASN A 6 44.56 4.80 -5.71
C ASN A 6 43.91 6.02 -4.99
N SER A 7 42.70 6.40 -5.39
CA SER A 7 41.60 6.55 -4.43
C SER A 7 40.21 6.44 -5.07
N HIS A 8 39.49 5.47 -4.51
CA HIS A 8 38.10 5.08 -4.72
C HIS A 8 37.09 6.23 -4.65
N LEU A 9 36.19 6.27 -5.65
CA LEU A 9 34.86 6.86 -5.48
C LEU A 9 33.98 5.83 -4.75
N SER A 10 33.97 5.90 -3.42
CA SER A 10 32.99 5.24 -2.57
C SER A 10 32.06 6.32 -2.03
N THR A 11 30.89 6.49 -2.65
CA THR A 11 29.77 7.20 -2.04
C THR A 11 29.33 6.41 -0.81
N LEU A 12 29.93 6.77 0.33
CA LEU A 12 29.52 6.30 1.65
C LEU A 12 28.06 6.72 1.87
N THR A 13 27.13 5.78 1.80
CA THR A 13 25.84 5.89 2.46
C THR A 13 26.13 6.25 3.91
N LYS A 14 25.87 7.49 4.32
CA LYS A 14 26.01 7.91 5.72
C LYS A 14 25.14 6.99 6.56
N VAL A 15 25.80 6.05 7.24
CA VAL A 15 25.19 5.16 8.21
C VAL A 15 24.54 6.04 9.27
N LEU A 16 23.22 5.88 9.45
CA LEU A 16 22.44 6.58 10.48
C LEU A 16 22.87 6.03 11.85
N LEU A 17 23.87 6.67 12.47
CA LEU A 17 24.26 6.42 13.85
C LEU A 17 23.18 6.98 14.78
N ALA A 18 22.59 6.15 15.64
CA ALA A 18 21.61 6.58 16.63
C ALA A 18 21.51 5.55 17.77
N TRP A 19 20.93 5.93 18.89
CA TRP A 19 21.03 5.22 20.18
C TRP A 19 19.66 4.69 20.66
N THR A 20 19.61 4.01 21.81
CA THR A 20 18.35 3.84 22.56
C THR A 20 18.13 5.03 23.49
N TYR A 21 16.90 5.53 23.60
CA TYR A 21 16.59 6.77 24.34
C TYR A 21 15.70 6.51 25.55
N HIS A 22 16.00 7.25 26.62
CA HIS A 22 15.27 7.21 27.88
C HIS A 22 15.06 8.63 28.38
N TYR A 23 13.96 8.87 29.10
CA TYR A 23 13.64 10.20 29.59
C TYR A 23 13.09 10.17 31.01
N GLN A 24 13.22 11.30 31.71
CA GLN A 24 12.67 11.53 33.05
C GLN A 24 11.88 12.83 33.08
N THR A 25 10.57 12.72 33.26
CA THR A 25 9.61 13.83 33.26
C THR A 25 8.95 14.11 34.61
N GLU A 26 9.08 13.22 35.58
CA GLU A 26 8.48 13.39 36.91
C GLU A 26 9.22 14.44 37.74
N ASN A 27 10.55 14.52 37.59
CA ASN A 27 11.41 15.40 38.36
C ASN A 27 12.25 16.29 37.44
N ASN A 28 11.74 17.50 37.18
CA ASN A 28 12.48 18.49 36.40
C ASN A 28 13.71 18.98 37.14
N MET A 29 14.83 19.08 36.43
CA MET A 29 16.14 19.38 37.00
C MET A 29 16.92 20.35 36.12
N ASP A 30 17.91 21.03 36.72
CA ASP A 30 18.86 21.84 35.96
C ASP A 30 19.71 20.97 35.04
N TRP A 31 20.34 21.60 34.05
CA TRP A 31 21.06 20.88 33.00
C TRP A 31 22.19 20.00 33.56
N LEU A 32 22.91 20.48 34.59
CA LEU A 32 24.00 19.74 35.21
C LEU A 32 23.48 18.49 35.93
N THR A 33 22.39 18.64 36.68
CA THR A 33 21.73 17.55 37.39
C THR A 33 21.13 16.54 36.40
N ALA A 34 20.54 17.01 35.29
CA ALA A 34 20.05 16.18 34.19
C ALA A 34 21.16 15.30 33.61
N ARG A 35 22.33 15.89 33.36
CA ARG A 35 23.49 15.16 32.89
C ARG A 35 23.92 14.08 33.86
N GLN A 36 24.12 14.45 35.12
CA GLN A 36 24.55 13.52 36.15
C GLN A 36 23.55 12.37 36.33
N TRP A 37 22.26 12.65 36.22
CA TRP A 37 21.22 11.64 36.25
C TRP A 37 21.34 10.68 35.05
N CYS A 38 21.49 11.21 33.83
CA CYS A 38 21.69 10.38 32.64
C CYS A 38 22.95 9.53 32.73
N GLN A 39 24.07 10.07 33.22
CA GLN A 39 25.33 9.33 33.40
C GLN A 39 25.24 8.26 34.49
N ARG A 40 24.40 8.48 35.50
CA ARG A 40 24.20 7.52 36.60
C ARG A 40 23.32 6.33 36.19
N HIS A 41 22.32 6.58 35.33
CA HIS A 41 21.30 5.59 34.99
C HIS A 41 21.44 5.01 33.58
N PHE A 42 22.13 5.69 32.68
CA PHE A 42 22.32 5.35 31.27
C PHE A 42 23.76 5.69 30.85
N THR A 43 23.97 6.07 29.58
CA THR A 43 25.31 6.44 29.08
C THR A 43 25.59 7.93 29.34
N ASP A 44 24.84 8.85 28.73
CA ASP A 44 24.91 10.29 28.99
C ASP A 44 23.61 10.98 28.46
N MET A 45 23.52 12.30 28.53
CA MET A 45 22.48 13.06 27.82
C MET A 45 22.62 12.89 26.31
N VAL A 46 21.48 12.95 25.62
CA VAL A 46 21.42 12.66 24.18
C VAL A 46 22.39 13.51 23.35
N ALA A 47 23.16 12.85 22.50
CA ALA A 47 24.06 13.47 21.54
C ALA A 47 23.55 13.16 20.12
N ILE A 48 22.71 14.04 19.58
CA ILE A 48 21.99 13.84 18.33
C ILE A 48 22.96 13.90 17.14
N GLN A 49 22.96 12.89 16.29
CA GLN A 49 23.93 12.71 15.19
C GLN A 49 23.38 13.08 13.83
N ASN A 50 22.06 13.00 13.61
CA ASN A 50 21.45 13.22 12.30
C ASN A 50 19.97 13.62 12.37
N GLN A 51 19.41 14.06 11.24
CA GLN A 51 18.00 14.47 11.13
C GLN A 51 17.00 13.31 11.32
N GLY A 52 17.38 12.07 11.01
CA GLY A 52 16.54 10.89 11.25
C GLY A 52 16.32 10.63 12.74
N GLU A 53 17.35 10.83 13.56
CA GLU A 53 17.27 10.77 15.02
C GLU A 53 16.33 11.84 15.59
N ILE A 54 16.37 13.07 15.06
CA ILE A 54 15.48 14.16 15.46
C ILE A 54 14.01 13.78 15.23
N ALA A 55 13.70 13.25 14.04
CA ALA A 55 12.35 12.81 13.70
C ALA A 55 11.87 11.66 14.60
N TYR A 56 12.76 10.70 14.89
CA TYR A 56 12.45 9.59 15.78
C TYR A 56 12.15 10.06 17.21
N LEU A 57 12.97 10.97 17.76
CA LEU A 57 12.77 11.54 19.09
C LEU A 57 11.43 12.29 19.21
N ASP A 58 11.05 13.08 18.21
CA ASP A 58 9.76 13.79 18.20
C ASP A 58 8.56 12.83 18.19
N GLN A 59 8.71 11.67 17.53
CA GLN A 59 7.68 10.63 17.52
C GLN A 59 7.52 9.97 18.90
N ILE A 60 8.62 9.52 19.53
CA ILE A 60 8.57 8.67 20.73
C ILE A 60 8.42 9.46 22.03
N LEU A 61 8.86 10.72 22.10
CA LEU A 61 8.85 11.49 23.34
C LEU A 61 7.45 12.06 23.62
N PRO A 62 6.95 11.98 24.87
CA PRO A 62 5.68 12.59 25.22
C PRO A 62 5.79 14.13 25.24
N ILE A 63 4.66 14.81 25.10
CA ILE A 63 4.63 16.27 25.27
C ILE A 63 4.98 16.62 26.72
N HIS A 64 5.87 17.58 26.91
CA HIS A 64 6.30 18.01 28.23
C HIS A 64 6.38 19.54 28.32
N ARG A 65 5.77 20.14 29.35
CA ARG A 65 5.56 21.60 29.44
C ARG A 65 6.85 22.41 29.49
N THR A 66 7.92 21.84 30.06
CA THR A 66 9.22 22.49 30.18
C THR A 66 10.23 21.95 29.18
N TYR A 67 9.78 21.12 28.24
CA TYR A 67 10.63 20.46 27.24
C TYR A 67 11.75 19.61 27.85
N TYR A 68 12.75 19.26 27.04
CA TYR A 68 13.79 18.30 27.37
C TYR A 68 15.18 18.91 27.24
N TRP A 69 16.04 18.65 28.21
CA TRP A 69 17.47 18.93 28.10
C TRP A 69 18.15 17.96 27.14
N ILE A 70 19.00 18.49 26.24
CA ILE A 70 19.86 17.69 25.36
C ILE A 70 21.34 17.94 25.67
N GLY A 71 22.21 17.03 25.20
CA GLY A 71 23.65 17.01 25.47
C GLY A 71 24.48 18.05 24.72
N ILE A 72 23.96 19.27 24.54
CA ILE A 72 24.69 20.40 23.96
C ILE A 72 24.83 21.48 25.03
N ARG A 73 26.02 22.07 25.13
CA ARG A 73 26.24 23.29 25.92
C ARG A 73 27.28 24.19 25.26
N LYS A 74 27.29 25.46 25.65
CA LYS A 74 28.33 26.41 25.28
C LYS A 74 29.55 26.24 26.19
N VAL A 75 30.74 26.17 25.59
CA VAL A 75 32.04 26.10 26.26
C VAL A 75 32.98 27.05 25.53
N GLU A 76 33.53 28.04 26.24
CA GLU A 76 34.46 29.03 25.68
C GLU A 76 33.93 29.78 24.43
N GLY A 77 32.61 29.90 24.30
CA GLY A 77 31.94 30.56 23.18
C GLY A 77 31.43 29.62 22.09
N GLU A 78 31.80 28.34 22.09
CA GLU A 78 31.43 27.36 21.08
C GLU A 78 30.41 26.34 21.61
N TRP A 79 29.48 25.89 20.75
CA TRP A 79 28.51 24.85 21.08
C TRP A 79 29.14 23.46 20.94
N MET A 80 29.15 22.70 22.04
CA MET A 80 29.85 21.42 22.13
C MET A 80 28.89 20.29 22.53
N TRP A 81 29.03 19.15 21.86
CA TRP A 81 28.42 17.90 22.28
C TRP A 81 29.15 17.36 23.50
N VAL A 82 28.45 17.22 24.61
CA VAL A 82 29.11 16.96 25.89
C VAL A 82 29.54 15.51 26.08
N GLY A 83 28.85 14.58 25.41
CA GLY A 83 29.22 13.16 25.40
C GLY A 83 30.47 12.88 24.55
N THR A 84 30.52 13.39 23.32
CA THR A 84 31.61 13.14 22.37
C THR A 84 32.75 14.15 22.45
N ARG A 85 32.55 15.28 23.16
CA ARG A 85 33.48 16.42 23.22
C ARG A 85 33.84 16.99 21.85
N LYS A 86 32.91 16.90 20.89
CA LYS A 86 33.07 17.44 19.54
C LYS A 86 32.30 18.75 19.39
N PRO A 87 32.79 19.70 18.57
CA PRO A 87 32.04 20.89 18.22
C PRO A 87 30.78 20.51 17.44
N LEU A 88 29.70 21.27 17.64
CA LEU A 88 28.50 21.20 16.83
C LEU A 88 28.82 21.78 15.44
N THR A 89 28.62 21.00 14.39
CA THR A 89 28.79 21.49 13.01
C THR A 89 27.50 22.14 12.51
N ASP A 90 27.62 23.04 11.54
CA ASP A 90 26.45 23.74 10.95
C ASP A 90 25.46 22.77 10.30
N GLU A 91 25.94 21.65 9.74
CA GLU A 91 25.07 20.63 9.13
C GLU A 91 24.28 19.81 10.16
N ALA A 92 24.80 19.70 11.38
CA ALA A 92 24.13 19.00 12.48
C ALA A 92 23.23 19.91 13.30
N ALA A 93 23.38 21.23 13.17
CA ALA A 93 22.61 22.22 13.92
C ALA A 93 21.13 22.19 13.54
N ASN A 94 20.24 22.17 14.55
CA ASN A 94 18.80 22.15 14.35
C ASN A 94 18.07 23.23 15.18
N TRP A 95 18.60 24.46 15.14
CA TRP A 95 18.07 25.60 15.89
C TRP A 95 16.67 26.02 15.42
N ALA A 96 15.84 26.44 16.37
CA ALA A 96 14.54 27.02 16.09
C ALA A 96 14.66 28.38 15.39
N THR A 97 13.56 28.84 14.80
CA THR A 97 13.55 30.11 14.06
C THR A 97 13.92 31.27 14.99
N GLY A 98 15.09 31.86 14.80
CA GLY A 98 15.61 32.96 15.62
C GLY A 98 16.62 32.56 16.69
N GLU A 99 16.95 31.28 16.82
CA GLU A 99 17.89 30.75 17.82
C GLU A 99 19.28 30.43 17.21
N PRO A 100 20.36 30.41 18.02
CA PRO A 100 20.41 30.76 19.45
C PRO A 100 20.41 32.28 19.68
N ASN A 101 19.53 32.78 20.56
CA ASN A 101 19.27 34.22 20.71
C ASN A 101 19.93 34.86 21.95
N ASN A 102 20.36 34.07 22.94
CA ASN A 102 20.91 34.52 24.21
C ASN A 102 20.11 35.66 24.89
N GLN A 103 18.78 35.65 24.74
CA GLN A 103 17.84 36.65 25.26
C GLN A 103 17.92 36.75 26.79
N GLY A 104 18.23 35.63 27.45
CA GLY A 104 18.40 35.56 28.89
C GLY A 104 19.75 36.02 29.41
N SER A 105 20.79 36.27 28.59
CA SER A 105 22.20 36.34 29.01
C SER A 105 22.68 35.08 29.76
N GLY A 106 23.72 34.42 29.26
CA GLY A 106 24.25 33.18 29.85
C GLY A 106 23.39 31.95 29.54
N GLU A 107 22.75 31.94 28.37
CA GLU A 107 21.99 30.80 27.84
C GLU A 107 22.96 29.79 27.21
N ASP A 108 23.69 29.10 28.09
CA ASP A 108 24.78 28.20 27.68
C ASP A 108 24.33 26.74 27.57
N CYS A 109 23.04 26.44 27.68
CA CYS A 109 22.50 25.08 27.64
C CYS A 109 21.36 24.97 26.62
N VAL A 110 21.15 23.79 26.05
CA VAL A 110 20.20 23.62 24.94
C VAL A 110 19.03 22.72 25.33
N GLU A 111 17.82 23.21 25.09
CA GLU A 111 16.60 22.41 25.15
C GLU A 111 16.10 22.02 23.76
N MET A 112 15.34 20.92 23.69
CA MET A 112 14.66 20.48 22.47
C MET A 112 13.15 20.57 22.63
N TYR A 113 12.50 21.27 21.71
CA TYR A 113 11.05 21.36 21.64
C TYR A 113 10.46 20.03 21.15
N ILE A 114 9.62 19.39 21.97
CA ILE A 114 8.91 18.17 21.58
C ILE A 114 7.42 18.48 21.46
N LYS A 115 6.83 18.14 20.31
CA LYS A 115 5.40 18.32 20.03
C LYS A 115 4.91 19.76 20.23
N ARG A 116 5.76 20.73 19.89
CA ARG A 116 5.43 22.17 19.91
C ARG A 116 4.73 22.57 18.62
N LEU A 117 3.70 23.43 18.70
CA LEU A 117 2.93 23.85 17.51
C LEU A 117 3.78 24.47 16.39
N LYS A 118 4.85 25.17 16.75
CA LYS A 118 5.82 25.76 15.82
C LYS A 118 7.22 25.32 16.20
N ASP A 119 8.05 25.03 15.21
CA ASP A 119 9.45 24.61 15.40
C ASP A 119 9.56 23.34 16.28
N THR A 120 8.67 22.36 16.06
CA THR A 120 8.79 21.04 16.72
C THR A 120 10.12 20.37 16.38
N ALA A 121 10.63 19.59 17.33
CA ALA A 121 11.92 18.92 17.29
C ALA A 121 13.15 19.83 17.16
N LYS A 122 12.99 21.17 17.16
CA LYS A 122 14.08 22.14 17.05
C LYS A 122 14.62 22.58 18.42
N TRP A 123 15.78 23.21 18.39
CA TRP A 123 16.55 23.55 19.58
C TRP A 123 16.44 25.03 19.96
N ASN A 124 16.57 25.29 21.26
CA ASN A 124 16.60 26.63 21.84
C ASN A 124 17.70 26.70 22.90
N ASP A 125 18.47 27.79 22.91
CA ASP A 125 19.37 28.07 24.01
C ASP A 125 18.60 28.60 25.22
N GLU A 126 19.04 28.19 26.41
CA GLU A 126 18.35 28.50 27.65
C GLU A 126 19.33 28.48 28.82
N ARG A 127 18.99 29.20 29.88
CA ARG A 127 19.82 29.23 31.09
C ARG A 127 19.88 27.85 31.72
N CYS A 128 21.10 27.36 31.95
CA CYS A 128 21.36 26.02 32.47
C CYS A 128 20.66 25.69 33.81
N ASN A 129 20.30 26.71 34.60
CA ASN A 129 19.63 26.55 35.90
C ASN A 129 18.10 26.32 35.80
N LYS A 130 17.51 26.42 34.60
CA LYS A 130 16.09 26.10 34.40
C LYS A 130 15.83 24.63 34.63
N ARG A 131 14.63 24.31 35.13
CA ARG A 131 14.25 22.92 35.42
C ARG A 131 13.45 22.33 34.26
N LYS A 132 14.00 21.30 33.63
CA LYS A 132 13.39 20.60 32.48
C LYS A 132 13.51 19.08 32.63
N ALA A 133 12.84 18.34 31.76
CA ALA A 133 12.96 16.89 31.73
C ALA A 133 14.35 16.48 31.21
N ALA A 134 14.90 15.37 31.71
CA ALA A 134 16.18 14.85 31.23
C ALA A 134 15.93 13.89 30.05
N LEU A 135 16.67 14.05 28.95
CA LEU A 135 16.69 13.11 27.82
C LEU A 135 18.08 12.48 27.70
N CYS A 136 18.10 11.17 27.91
CA CYS A 136 19.29 10.36 27.98
C CYS A 136 19.34 9.39 26.81
N TYR A 137 20.55 8.94 26.48
CA TYR A 137 20.74 7.79 25.61
C TYR A 137 21.49 6.67 26.32
N LYS A 138 21.30 5.45 25.82
CA LYS A 138 22.06 4.27 26.22
C LYS A 138 22.67 3.64 24.97
N ALA A 139 23.96 3.35 25.04
CA ALA A 139 24.65 2.56 24.02
C ALA A 139 23.98 1.20 23.86
N SER A 140 23.69 0.81 22.62
CA SER A 140 23.12 -0.50 22.28
C SER A 140 24.24 -1.50 21.95
N CYS A 141 25.41 -1.00 21.55
CA CYS A 141 26.62 -1.78 21.38
C CYS A 141 27.31 -2.08 22.71
N PHE A 142 27.43 -3.37 23.01
CA PHE A 142 28.21 -3.93 24.10
C PHE A 142 29.29 -4.86 23.52
N GLU A 143 30.31 -5.21 24.31
CA GLU A 143 31.35 -6.16 23.89
C GLU A 143 30.78 -7.51 23.42
N THR A 144 29.62 -7.88 23.94
CA THR A 144 28.90 -9.11 23.56
C THR A 144 27.81 -8.87 22.52
N SER A 145 27.63 -7.66 21.97
CA SER A 145 26.59 -7.41 20.96
C SER A 145 26.92 -8.12 19.64
N CYS A 146 28.16 -8.05 19.19
CA CYS A 146 28.65 -8.75 17.99
C CYS A 146 29.67 -9.82 18.36
N SER A 147 30.03 -10.68 17.41
CA SER A 147 31.22 -11.53 17.51
C SER A 147 32.49 -10.69 17.37
N GLU A 148 33.64 -11.28 17.64
CA GLU A 148 34.96 -10.68 17.39
C GLU A 148 35.23 -10.36 15.90
N HIS A 149 34.38 -10.87 14.99
CA HIS A 149 34.50 -10.73 13.54
C HIS A 149 33.59 -9.64 12.97
N ALA A 150 33.29 -8.61 13.76
CA ALA A 150 32.45 -7.50 13.31
C ALA A 150 32.72 -6.21 14.06
N GLU A 151 32.38 -5.11 13.39
CA GLU A 151 32.21 -3.82 14.05
C GLU A 151 30.74 -3.66 14.46
N CYS A 152 30.49 -3.38 15.74
CA CYS A 152 29.16 -3.03 16.22
C CYS A 152 28.82 -1.60 15.82
N VAL A 153 27.70 -1.43 15.13
CA VAL A 153 27.25 -0.15 14.59
C VAL A 153 25.90 0.21 15.21
N GLU A 154 25.87 1.33 15.92
CA GLU A 154 24.66 1.91 16.51
C GLU A 154 23.66 2.33 15.42
N ILE A 155 22.37 2.01 15.60
CA ILE A 155 21.26 2.40 14.73
C ILE A 155 20.07 2.90 15.55
N ILE A 156 19.10 3.58 14.93
CA ILE A 156 17.96 4.16 15.64
C ILE A 156 17.24 3.08 16.48
N GLY A 157 17.32 3.20 17.81
CA GLY A 157 16.68 2.30 18.76
C GLY A 157 17.33 0.91 18.93
N ASN A 158 18.48 0.61 18.30
CA ASN A 158 19.17 -0.68 18.46
C ASN A 158 20.64 -0.64 17.95
N TYR A 159 21.28 -1.80 17.75
CA TYR A 159 22.53 -1.95 17.01
C TYR A 159 22.38 -2.91 15.82
N LYS A 160 23.35 -2.89 14.91
CA LYS A 160 23.61 -3.93 13.92
C LYS A 160 25.10 -4.30 13.92
N CYS A 161 25.43 -5.50 13.49
CA CYS A 161 26.81 -5.93 13.30
C CYS A 161 27.22 -5.76 11.84
N GLN A 162 28.28 -4.99 11.60
CA GLN A 162 28.92 -4.90 10.30
C GLN A 162 30.02 -5.95 10.24
N CYS A 163 29.74 -7.07 9.57
CA CYS A 163 30.65 -8.21 9.53
C CYS A 163 31.95 -7.87 8.80
N HIS A 164 33.07 -8.34 9.35
CA HIS A 164 34.34 -8.40 8.64
C HIS A 164 34.22 -9.36 7.45
N GLN A 165 35.11 -9.21 6.48
CA GLN A 165 35.12 -10.05 5.28
C GLN A 165 35.20 -11.54 5.67
N GLY A 166 34.33 -12.37 5.07
CA GLY A 166 34.31 -13.81 5.33
C GLY A 166 33.42 -14.22 6.52
N PHE A 167 32.60 -13.32 7.07
CA PHE A 167 31.66 -13.64 8.16
C PHE A 167 30.24 -13.16 7.85
N THR A 168 29.25 -13.87 8.37
CA THR A 168 27.81 -13.64 8.21
C THR A 168 27.04 -13.99 9.48
N GLY A 169 25.73 -13.73 9.48
CA GLY A 169 24.84 -13.90 10.62
C GLY A 169 24.53 -12.59 11.36
N PRO A 170 23.49 -12.57 12.20
CA PRO A 170 23.02 -11.36 12.89
C PRO A 170 24.05 -10.75 13.85
N ARG A 171 24.99 -11.56 14.36
CA ARG A 171 26.12 -11.13 15.19
C ARG A 171 27.46 -11.41 14.52
N CYS A 172 27.46 -11.75 13.23
CA CYS A 172 28.65 -12.14 12.47
C CYS A 172 29.39 -13.35 13.10
N GLU A 173 28.64 -14.23 13.74
CA GLU A 173 29.14 -15.42 14.45
C GLU A 173 29.43 -16.59 13.50
N GLN A 174 29.01 -16.49 12.24
CA GLN A 174 29.15 -17.54 11.26
C GLN A 174 30.27 -17.15 10.30
N GLY A 175 31.32 -17.98 10.20
CA GLY A 175 32.24 -17.88 9.06
C GLY A 175 31.47 -18.21 7.79
N ILE A 176 31.62 -17.39 6.76
CA ILE A 176 31.29 -17.80 5.39
C ILE A 176 32.21 -18.98 5.12
N ALA A 177 31.62 -20.18 5.12
CA ALA A 177 32.35 -21.37 4.75
C ALA A 177 32.75 -21.22 3.28
N VAL A 178 33.95 -20.72 3.02
CA VAL A 178 34.73 -21.24 1.90
C VAL A 178 35.01 -22.67 2.32
N HIS A 179 34.14 -23.60 1.91
CA HIS A 179 34.26 -24.99 2.30
C HIS A 179 35.70 -25.45 2.00
N PRO A 180 36.49 -25.82 3.03
CA PRO A 180 37.92 -26.13 2.85
C PRO A 180 38.16 -27.35 1.95
N ASP A 181 37.11 -28.14 1.69
CA ASP A 181 37.16 -29.40 0.93
C ASP A 181 36.32 -29.39 -0.35
N THR A 182 35.94 -28.23 -0.90
CA THR A 182 35.21 -28.21 -2.20
C THR A 182 36.08 -28.63 -3.38
N VAL A 183 37.41 -28.57 -3.24
CA VAL A 183 38.37 -28.94 -4.27
C VAL A 183 38.86 -30.37 -4.01
N LEU A 184 38.28 -31.34 -4.72
CA LEU A 184 38.78 -32.71 -4.77
C LEU A 184 40.06 -32.75 -5.62
N LYS A 185 41.18 -33.13 -5.00
CA LYS A 185 42.50 -33.18 -5.64
C LYS A 185 43.01 -34.61 -5.73
N MET A 186 43.31 -35.06 -6.95
CA MET A 186 43.95 -36.35 -7.20
C MET A 186 45.28 -36.15 -7.90
N CYS A 187 46.38 -36.64 -7.30
CA CYS A 187 47.71 -36.50 -7.87
C CYS A 187 48.34 -37.85 -8.22
N VAL A 188 48.92 -37.92 -9.42
CA VAL A 188 49.74 -39.02 -9.90
C VAL A 188 51.20 -38.57 -9.88
N ASN A 189 52.04 -39.31 -9.17
CA ASN A 189 53.46 -39.00 -8.98
C ASN A 189 54.33 -40.14 -9.56
N PRO A 190 54.92 -39.98 -10.75
CA PRO A 190 55.66 -41.05 -11.41
C PRO A 190 56.99 -41.42 -10.73
N ILE A 191 57.62 -40.47 -10.04
CA ILE A 191 58.97 -40.65 -9.46
C ILE A 191 58.93 -40.39 -7.95
N ASN A 192 58.61 -39.16 -7.55
CA ASN A 192 58.46 -38.72 -6.17
C ASN A 192 57.34 -37.68 -6.05
N SER A 193 56.84 -37.46 -4.83
CA SER A 193 55.74 -36.52 -4.59
C SER A 193 56.10 -35.11 -5.08
N ASN A 194 55.20 -34.48 -5.85
CA ASN A 194 55.33 -33.11 -6.36
C ASN A 194 56.62 -32.87 -7.18
N SER A 195 57.05 -33.86 -7.95
CA SER A 195 58.30 -33.82 -8.73
C SER A 195 58.04 -33.63 -10.22
N TYR A 196 59.09 -33.43 -11.01
CA TYR A 196 58.97 -33.34 -12.47
C TYR A 196 58.09 -34.47 -13.02
N SER A 197 57.12 -34.13 -13.87
CA SER A 197 56.09 -35.01 -14.45
C SER A 197 54.95 -35.43 -13.50
N SER A 198 54.97 -35.05 -12.22
CA SER A 198 53.80 -35.17 -11.35
C SER A 198 52.64 -34.39 -11.92
N THR A 199 51.45 -34.99 -11.91
CA THR A 199 50.23 -34.39 -12.44
C THR A 199 49.13 -34.44 -11.38
N CYS A 200 48.48 -33.31 -11.12
CA CYS A 200 47.35 -33.21 -10.20
C CYS A 200 46.11 -32.75 -10.95
N THR A 201 45.04 -33.54 -10.88
CA THR A 201 43.72 -33.22 -11.43
C THR A 201 42.81 -32.72 -10.31
N PHE A 202 42.06 -31.67 -10.60
CA PHE A 202 41.17 -30.98 -9.69
C PHE A 202 39.73 -31.09 -10.18
N SER A 203 38.81 -31.31 -9.25
CA SER A 203 37.38 -31.33 -9.50
C SER A 203 36.64 -30.72 -8.31
N CYS A 204 35.47 -30.14 -8.56
CA CYS A 204 34.65 -29.56 -7.50
C CYS A 204 33.59 -30.52 -6.97
N GLU A 205 33.18 -30.33 -5.73
CA GLU A 205 31.97 -30.94 -5.18
C GLU A 205 30.70 -30.44 -5.91
N GLU A 206 29.60 -31.17 -5.74
CA GLU A 206 28.31 -30.86 -6.37
C GLU A 206 27.83 -29.44 -6.03
N GLY A 207 27.43 -28.68 -7.05
CA GLY A 207 26.98 -27.29 -6.92
C GLY A 207 28.09 -26.25 -6.92
N PHE A 208 29.32 -26.64 -7.26
CA PHE A 208 30.45 -25.75 -7.46
C PHE A 208 31.07 -25.93 -8.85
N GLU A 209 31.52 -24.84 -9.43
CA GLU A 209 32.20 -24.78 -10.73
C GLU A 209 33.69 -24.50 -10.54
N LEU A 210 34.53 -25.21 -11.31
CA LEU A 210 35.98 -25.05 -11.24
C LEU A 210 36.43 -23.83 -12.05
N VAL A 211 37.11 -22.91 -11.38
CA VAL A 211 37.73 -21.73 -12.00
C VAL A 211 39.24 -21.93 -12.06
N GLY A 212 39.76 -22.08 -13.29
CA GLY A 212 41.17 -22.33 -13.58
C GLY A 212 41.41 -23.65 -14.32
N GLU A 213 42.67 -24.07 -14.42
CA GLU A 213 43.05 -25.30 -15.11
C GLU A 213 42.68 -26.54 -14.30
N SER A 214 41.97 -27.50 -14.90
CA SER A 214 41.55 -28.73 -14.22
C SER A 214 42.69 -29.69 -13.95
N THR A 215 43.85 -29.49 -14.58
CA THR A 215 45.02 -30.35 -14.39
C THR A 215 46.30 -29.54 -14.40
N LEU A 216 47.11 -29.73 -13.37
CA LEU A 216 48.41 -29.11 -13.22
C LEU A 216 49.51 -30.15 -13.37
N THR A 217 50.58 -29.81 -14.09
CA THR A 217 51.76 -30.66 -14.24
C THR A 217 52.99 -29.95 -13.72
N CYS A 218 53.81 -30.65 -12.94
CA CYS A 218 55.07 -30.14 -12.43
C CYS A 218 56.14 -30.17 -13.54
N LEU A 219 56.63 -28.98 -13.89
CA LEU A 219 57.55 -28.74 -15.00
C LEU A 219 59.00 -29.02 -14.59
N LYS A 220 59.90 -29.14 -15.58
CA LYS A 220 61.35 -29.32 -15.35
C LYS A 220 61.97 -28.20 -14.52
N THR A 221 61.34 -27.02 -14.53
CA THR A 221 61.75 -25.83 -13.77
C THR A 221 61.46 -25.96 -12.28
N GLY A 222 60.68 -26.96 -11.85
CA GLY A 222 60.24 -27.13 -10.45
C GLY A 222 58.95 -26.40 -10.10
N ASN A 223 58.35 -25.67 -11.06
CA ASN A 223 57.06 -25.00 -10.89
C ASN A 223 55.91 -25.82 -11.49
N TRP A 224 54.69 -25.61 -10.99
CA TRP A 224 53.48 -26.11 -11.62
C TRP A 224 53.16 -25.34 -12.91
N SER A 225 52.44 -25.99 -13.82
CA SER A 225 52.06 -25.42 -15.12
C SER A 225 51.13 -24.22 -15.03
N ALA A 226 50.35 -24.11 -13.96
CA ALA A 226 49.49 -22.98 -13.65
C ALA A 226 49.24 -22.88 -12.14
N GLU A 227 48.55 -21.82 -11.73
CA GLU A 227 48.09 -21.62 -10.35
C GLU A 227 47.04 -22.68 -9.95
N THR A 228 46.88 -22.87 -8.64
CA THR A 228 45.88 -23.83 -8.13
C THR A 228 44.46 -23.32 -8.44
N PRO A 229 43.59 -24.12 -9.09
CA PRO A 229 42.24 -23.69 -9.40
C PRO A 229 41.37 -23.59 -8.14
N THR A 230 40.30 -22.81 -8.21
CA THR A 230 39.35 -22.59 -7.12
C THR A 230 37.96 -23.12 -7.49
N CYS A 231 37.18 -23.54 -6.50
CA CYS A 231 35.78 -23.91 -6.70
C CYS A 231 34.87 -22.77 -6.26
N GLU A 232 34.09 -22.23 -7.20
CA GLU A 232 33.10 -21.18 -6.93
C GLU A 232 31.69 -21.76 -6.96
N VAL A 233 30.81 -21.26 -6.09
CA VAL A 233 29.42 -21.77 -6.04
C VAL A 233 28.65 -21.35 -7.28
N VAL A 234 27.88 -22.27 -7.88
CA VAL A 234 27.03 -21.92 -9.04
C VAL A 234 25.90 -20.96 -8.64
N SER A 235 25.48 -20.11 -9.58
CA SER A 235 24.43 -19.11 -9.36
C SER A 235 23.33 -19.18 -10.42
N CYS A 236 22.07 -19.29 -9.99
CA CYS A 236 20.92 -19.49 -10.87
C CYS A 236 20.37 -18.20 -11.50
N GLY A 237 21.05 -17.07 -11.29
CA GLY A 237 20.60 -15.76 -11.77
C GLY A 237 19.47 -15.15 -10.93
N SER A 238 19.34 -13.82 -11.00
CA SER A 238 18.35 -13.07 -10.23
C SER A 238 16.93 -13.27 -10.76
N LEU A 239 15.97 -13.45 -9.85
CA LEU A 239 14.54 -13.55 -10.18
C LEU A 239 13.90 -12.17 -10.31
N MET A 240 13.27 -11.90 -11.46
CA MET A 240 12.54 -10.66 -11.76
C MET A 240 11.07 -10.98 -11.98
N ILE A 241 10.20 -10.61 -11.03
CA ILE A 241 8.77 -10.96 -11.05
C ILE A 241 7.92 -9.69 -10.92
N PRO A 242 7.39 -9.15 -12.03
CA PRO A 242 6.53 -7.97 -12.00
C PRO A 242 5.25 -8.21 -11.17
N ASN A 243 4.88 -7.25 -10.33
CA ASN A 243 3.75 -7.33 -9.40
C ASN A 243 3.84 -8.53 -8.42
N GLY A 244 5.07 -8.96 -8.13
CA GLY A 244 5.39 -10.02 -7.18
C GLY A 244 6.57 -9.66 -6.30
N ASN A 245 6.63 -10.29 -5.13
CA ASN A 245 7.70 -10.17 -4.16
C ASN A 245 8.37 -11.53 -3.96
N VAL A 246 9.70 -11.52 -3.84
CA VAL A 246 10.54 -12.72 -3.73
C VAL A 246 11.25 -12.70 -2.39
N THR A 247 11.07 -13.75 -1.60
CA THR A 247 11.75 -13.95 -0.32
C THR A 247 12.62 -15.20 -0.42
N CYS A 248 13.94 -15.06 -0.26
CA CYS A 248 14.89 -16.15 -0.40
C CYS A 248 15.59 -16.49 0.92
N SER A 249 15.89 -17.78 1.09
CA SER A 249 16.89 -18.29 2.02
C SER A 249 18.13 -18.68 1.21
N ASP A 250 19.22 -17.94 1.39
CA ASP A 250 20.44 -18.01 0.57
C ASP A 250 21.64 -18.56 1.40
N PRO A 251 21.76 -19.89 1.59
CA PRO A 251 22.73 -20.47 2.53
C PRO A 251 24.20 -20.32 2.08
N LEU A 252 24.46 -20.26 0.78
CA LEU A 252 25.81 -20.25 0.19
C LEU A 252 26.14 -18.95 -0.56
N GLY A 253 25.26 -17.95 -0.48
CA GLY A 253 25.32 -16.75 -1.31
C GLY A 253 23.99 -16.50 -2.02
N LYS A 254 23.77 -15.25 -2.44
CA LYS A 254 22.50 -14.82 -3.06
C LYS A 254 22.23 -15.58 -4.35
N PHE A 255 21.07 -16.21 -4.45
CA PHE A 255 20.66 -16.96 -5.65
C PHE A 255 21.67 -18.05 -6.06
N SER A 256 22.44 -18.57 -5.09
CA SER A 256 23.43 -19.63 -5.31
C SER A 256 22.85 -21.01 -5.04
N PHE A 257 23.59 -22.08 -5.35
CA PHE A 257 23.17 -23.47 -5.10
C PHE A 257 22.49 -23.65 -3.73
N ARG A 258 21.36 -24.37 -3.70
CA ARG A 258 20.48 -24.59 -2.54
C ARG A 258 19.72 -23.37 -2.02
N SER A 259 19.82 -22.22 -2.68
CA SER A 259 18.93 -21.10 -2.38
C SER A 259 17.48 -21.49 -2.64
N SER A 260 16.61 -21.20 -1.68
CA SER A 260 15.17 -21.49 -1.79
C SER A 260 14.40 -20.18 -1.73
N CYS A 261 13.75 -19.83 -2.84
CA CYS A 261 13.05 -18.58 -3.03
C CYS A 261 11.55 -18.82 -3.13
N THR A 262 10.78 -18.12 -2.30
CA THR A 262 9.31 -18.14 -2.33
C THR A 262 8.78 -16.86 -2.95
N VAL A 263 7.85 -17.01 -3.90
CA VAL A 263 7.21 -15.93 -4.64
C VAL A 263 5.82 -15.69 -4.10
N THR A 264 5.50 -14.43 -3.87
CA THR A 264 4.17 -13.97 -3.47
C THR A 264 3.72 -12.86 -4.41
N CYS A 265 2.44 -12.83 -4.79
CA CYS A 265 1.91 -11.79 -5.67
C CYS A 265 1.30 -10.63 -4.89
N GLU A 266 1.37 -9.44 -5.47
CA GLU A 266 0.70 -8.25 -4.94
C GLU A 266 -0.84 -8.41 -4.95
N LYS A 267 -1.52 -7.52 -4.23
CA LYS A 267 -2.99 -7.53 -4.14
C LYS A 267 -3.60 -7.32 -5.54
N GLY A 268 -4.64 -8.09 -5.86
CA GLY A 268 -5.27 -8.06 -7.19
C GLY A 268 -4.59 -8.96 -8.23
N PHE A 269 -3.46 -9.59 -7.90
CA PHE A 269 -2.78 -10.56 -8.73
C PHE A 269 -2.92 -11.99 -8.17
N THR A 270 -2.69 -12.98 -9.02
CA THR A 270 -2.72 -14.41 -8.69
C THR A 270 -1.48 -15.08 -9.27
N LEU A 271 -0.83 -15.90 -8.45
CA LEU A 271 0.35 -16.65 -8.85
C LEU A 271 -0.01 -17.73 -9.88
N ARG A 272 0.78 -17.81 -10.95
CA ARG A 272 0.73 -18.85 -11.98
C ARG A 272 2.08 -19.54 -12.05
N GLY A 273 2.10 -20.83 -11.71
CA GLY A 273 3.31 -21.64 -11.57
C GLY A 273 3.55 -22.05 -10.11
N GLU A 274 4.71 -22.62 -9.85
CA GLU A 274 5.11 -23.04 -8.52
C GLU A 274 5.50 -21.84 -7.65
N SER A 275 5.11 -21.85 -6.38
CA SER A 275 5.39 -20.73 -5.46
C SER A 275 6.81 -20.73 -4.92
N THR A 276 7.53 -21.83 -5.04
CA THR A 276 8.87 -21.98 -4.48
C THR A 276 9.81 -22.54 -5.54
N LEU A 277 10.97 -21.90 -5.68
CA LEU A 277 12.04 -22.28 -6.58
C LEU A 277 13.30 -22.59 -5.76
N THR A 278 14.02 -23.63 -6.15
CA THR A 278 15.30 -23.98 -5.54
C THR A 278 16.39 -23.92 -6.59
N CYS A 279 17.52 -23.27 -6.28
CA CYS A 279 18.67 -23.21 -7.18
C CYS A 279 19.42 -24.55 -7.18
N LEU A 280 19.49 -25.19 -8.35
CA LEU A 280 20.10 -26.49 -8.57
C LEU A 280 21.60 -26.38 -8.87
N GLU A 281 22.29 -27.51 -8.76
CA GLU A 281 23.70 -27.68 -9.07
C GLU A 281 24.04 -27.41 -10.55
N THR A 282 23.03 -27.49 -11.42
CA THR A 282 23.14 -27.20 -12.85
C THR A 282 23.07 -25.71 -13.18
N SER A 283 23.16 -24.83 -12.16
CA SER A 283 23.02 -23.38 -12.30
C SER A 283 21.64 -22.94 -12.83
N ASN A 284 20.62 -23.78 -12.67
CA ASN A 284 19.24 -23.51 -13.06
C ASN A 284 18.28 -23.58 -11.86
N TRP A 285 17.17 -22.87 -11.93
CA TRP A 285 16.09 -23.03 -10.97
C TRP A 285 15.35 -24.36 -11.18
N SER A 286 14.83 -24.93 -10.11
CA SER A 286 14.10 -26.21 -10.11
C SER A 286 12.85 -26.22 -10.98
N THR A 287 12.29 -25.04 -11.23
CA THR A 287 11.04 -24.82 -11.94
C THR A 287 11.15 -23.55 -12.79
N GLU A 288 10.30 -23.46 -13.80
CA GLU A 288 10.14 -22.23 -14.60
C GLU A 288 9.74 -21.05 -13.71
N THR A 289 10.19 -19.84 -14.06
CA THR A 289 9.91 -18.64 -13.28
C THR A 289 8.39 -18.37 -13.25
N PRO A 290 7.74 -18.31 -12.07
CA PRO A 290 6.30 -18.10 -11.99
C PRO A 290 5.93 -16.65 -12.35
N THR A 291 4.68 -16.45 -12.72
CA THR A 291 4.14 -15.13 -13.08
C THR A 291 3.01 -14.71 -12.16
N CYS A 292 2.93 -13.41 -11.87
CA CYS A 292 1.80 -12.81 -11.16
C CYS A 292 0.83 -12.22 -12.19
N ALA A 293 -0.28 -12.91 -12.43
CA ALA A 293 -1.31 -12.48 -13.37
C ALA A 293 -2.42 -11.71 -12.65
N ALA A 294 -2.80 -10.54 -13.16
CA ALA A 294 -3.95 -9.78 -12.68
C ALA A 294 -5.21 -10.67 -12.66
N ARG A 295 -6.04 -10.53 -11.63
CA ARG A 295 -7.30 -11.28 -11.52
C ARG A 295 -8.24 -10.83 -12.63
N GLN A 296 -8.99 -11.78 -13.18
CA GLN A 296 -9.97 -11.49 -14.22
C GLN A 296 -11.36 -11.37 -13.60
N CYS A 297 -12.05 -10.27 -13.90
CA CYS A 297 -13.46 -10.10 -13.58
C CYS A 297 -14.36 -10.81 -14.60
N PRO A 298 -15.63 -11.13 -14.24
CA PRO A 298 -16.59 -11.67 -15.18
C PRO A 298 -16.69 -10.83 -16.45
N LEU A 299 -16.82 -11.48 -17.61
CA LEU A 299 -16.95 -10.76 -18.88
C LEU A 299 -18.20 -9.88 -18.86
N LEU A 300 -18.07 -8.64 -19.32
CA LEU A 300 -19.18 -7.72 -19.48
C LEU A 300 -19.54 -7.51 -20.94
N PHE A 301 -20.80 -7.15 -21.18
CA PHE A 301 -21.34 -6.82 -22.48
C PHE A 301 -22.05 -5.46 -22.40
N SER A 302 -22.14 -4.77 -23.54
CA SER A 302 -22.94 -3.54 -23.63
C SER A 302 -24.40 -3.86 -23.31
N PRO A 303 -25.07 -3.06 -22.46
CA PRO A 303 -26.49 -3.23 -22.20
C PRO A 303 -27.31 -3.02 -23.48
N GLU A 304 -28.46 -3.68 -23.58
CA GLU A 304 -29.38 -3.49 -24.70
C GLU A 304 -29.87 -2.04 -24.73
N ASN A 305 -29.89 -1.41 -25.92
CA ASN A 305 -30.17 0.03 -26.10
C ASN A 305 -29.21 0.94 -25.30
N GLY A 306 -27.94 0.53 -25.17
CA GLY A 306 -26.90 1.29 -24.51
C GLY A 306 -25.51 0.95 -25.00
N TRP A 307 -24.51 1.58 -24.38
CA TRP A 307 -23.10 1.45 -24.72
C TRP A 307 -22.26 1.19 -23.48
N MET A 308 -21.09 0.58 -23.69
CA MET A 308 -20.09 0.33 -22.67
C MET A 308 -18.72 0.74 -23.21
N ASN A 309 -17.95 1.47 -22.40
CA ASN A 309 -16.57 1.83 -22.71
C ASN A 309 -15.67 1.50 -21.51
N CYS A 310 -14.65 0.68 -21.73
CA CYS A 310 -13.75 0.19 -20.69
C CYS A 310 -12.31 0.66 -20.91
N SER A 311 -11.65 1.01 -19.81
CA SER A 311 -10.21 1.24 -19.75
C SER A 311 -9.54 0.09 -19.00
N ASP A 312 -8.78 -0.73 -19.73
CA ASP A 312 -8.14 -1.93 -19.20
C ASP A 312 -6.62 -1.72 -19.04
N PRO A 313 -6.07 -1.66 -17.81
CA PRO A 313 -4.65 -1.34 -17.59
C PRO A 313 -3.70 -2.49 -17.94
N HIS A 314 -4.16 -3.74 -17.94
CA HIS A 314 -3.35 -4.92 -18.26
C HIS A 314 -3.91 -5.69 -19.46
N TRP A 315 -5.14 -6.18 -19.35
CA TRP A 315 -5.92 -6.79 -20.43
C TRP A 315 -7.41 -6.70 -20.10
N SER A 316 -8.27 -7.03 -21.07
CA SER A 316 -9.71 -6.87 -20.95
C SER A 316 -10.27 -7.45 -19.66
N PHE A 317 -10.95 -6.59 -18.89
CA PHE A 317 -11.62 -6.94 -17.63
C PHE A 317 -10.69 -7.50 -16.55
N SER A 318 -9.42 -7.08 -16.56
CA SER A 318 -8.44 -7.40 -15.51
C SER A 318 -8.60 -6.50 -14.27
N TYR A 319 -7.98 -6.87 -13.15
CA TYR A 319 -7.91 -6.04 -11.94
C TYR A 319 -7.53 -4.59 -12.24
N GLY A 320 -8.31 -3.64 -11.71
CA GLY A 320 -8.15 -2.21 -11.95
C GLY A 320 -8.84 -1.68 -13.21
N SER A 321 -9.48 -2.53 -14.03
CA SER A 321 -10.26 -2.08 -15.19
C SER A 321 -11.48 -1.26 -14.75
N LEU A 322 -11.76 -0.17 -15.47
CA LEU A 322 -12.89 0.71 -15.22
C LEU A 322 -13.80 0.76 -16.46
N CYS A 323 -15.02 0.27 -16.32
CA CYS A 323 -16.03 0.26 -17.38
C CYS A 323 -17.12 1.29 -17.09
N SER A 324 -17.42 2.12 -18.08
CA SER A 324 -18.46 3.15 -18.03
C SER A 324 -19.62 2.78 -18.95
N PHE A 325 -20.84 3.10 -18.52
CA PHE A 325 -22.08 2.74 -19.19
C PHE A 325 -22.93 3.97 -19.50
N GLY A 326 -23.65 3.91 -20.60
CA GLY A 326 -24.68 4.88 -20.92
C GLY A 326 -25.77 4.27 -21.78
N CYS A 327 -26.91 4.96 -21.86
CA CYS A 327 -28.04 4.50 -22.66
C CYS A 327 -28.21 5.36 -23.91
N GLU A 328 -28.77 4.74 -24.95
CA GLU A 328 -29.17 5.43 -26.17
C GLU A 328 -30.38 6.35 -25.90
N ASP A 329 -30.69 7.21 -26.87
CA ASP A 329 -31.81 8.13 -26.76
C ASP A 329 -33.13 7.40 -26.50
N GLY A 330 -33.96 7.99 -25.65
CA GLY A 330 -35.22 7.38 -25.23
C GLY A 330 -35.09 6.34 -24.12
N HIS A 331 -33.89 6.07 -23.60
CA HIS A 331 -33.68 5.16 -22.47
C HIS A 331 -33.00 5.86 -21.27
N VAL A 332 -33.07 5.23 -20.08
CA VAL A 332 -32.49 5.71 -18.81
C VAL A 332 -31.70 4.56 -18.19
N LEU A 333 -30.49 4.86 -17.72
CA LEU A 333 -29.65 3.88 -17.05
C LEU A 333 -30.18 3.59 -15.64
N THR A 334 -30.43 2.32 -15.36
CA THR A 334 -30.77 1.80 -14.03
C THR A 334 -29.55 1.06 -13.47
N GLY A 335 -28.97 1.58 -12.39
CA GLY A 335 -27.76 1.07 -11.75
C GLY A 335 -26.63 2.10 -11.70
N GLU A 336 -25.42 1.67 -11.28
CA GLU A 336 -24.25 2.55 -11.25
C GLU A 336 -23.70 2.81 -12.66
N PRO A 337 -23.30 4.05 -12.98
CA PRO A 337 -22.81 4.41 -14.32
C PRO A 337 -21.40 3.89 -14.63
N SER A 338 -20.70 3.36 -13.63
CA SER A 338 -19.36 2.81 -13.80
C SER A 338 -19.10 1.64 -12.85
N LEU A 339 -18.35 0.65 -13.33
CA LEU A 339 -17.91 -0.52 -12.57
C LEU A 339 -16.39 -0.61 -12.59
N ASP A 340 -15.80 -0.92 -11.43
CA ASP A 340 -14.37 -1.21 -11.29
C ASP A 340 -14.12 -2.69 -10.97
N CYS A 341 -13.09 -3.26 -11.60
CA CYS A 341 -12.67 -4.64 -11.32
C CYS A 341 -11.82 -4.68 -10.05
N THR A 342 -12.40 -5.20 -8.98
CA THR A 342 -11.84 -5.14 -7.62
C THR A 342 -10.71 -6.16 -7.40
N VAL A 343 -10.01 -6.03 -6.25
CA VAL A 343 -8.90 -6.91 -5.83
C VAL A 343 -9.26 -8.39 -5.76
N THR A 344 -10.55 -8.74 -5.65
CA THR A 344 -11.03 -10.12 -5.59
C THR A 344 -11.24 -10.73 -6.98
N GLY A 345 -11.24 -9.93 -8.04
CA GLY A 345 -11.65 -10.37 -9.38
C GLY A 345 -13.17 -10.36 -9.57
N SER A 346 -13.87 -9.45 -8.88
CA SER A 346 -15.31 -9.20 -9.05
C SER A 346 -15.55 -7.72 -9.36
N TRP A 347 -16.61 -7.41 -10.11
CA TRP A 347 -17.05 -6.04 -10.29
C TRP A 347 -17.56 -5.45 -8.97
N SER A 348 -17.37 -4.15 -8.78
CA SER A 348 -17.76 -3.45 -7.57
C SER A 348 -19.26 -3.41 -7.32
N GLN A 349 -20.06 -3.51 -8.39
CA GLN A 349 -21.52 -3.56 -8.34
C GLN A 349 -22.08 -4.47 -9.44
N GLU A 350 -23.40 -4.69 -9.42
CA GLU A 350 -24.11 -5.40 -10.48
C GLU A 350 -24.15 -4.60 -11.79
N THR A 351 -24.26 -5.31 -12.91
CA THR A 351 -24.27 -4.71 -14.25
C THR A 351 -25.51 -3.84 -14.47
N PRO A 352 -25.35 -2.56 -14.85
CA PRO A 352 -26.49 -1.69 -15.10
C PRO A 352 -27.19 -2.06 -16.42
N PHE A 353 -28.46 -1.67 -16.55
CA PHE A 353 -29.26 -1.89 -17.75
C PHE A 353 -30.04 -0.62 -18.13
N CYS A 354 -30.57 -0.59 -19.35
CA CYS A 354 -31.28 0.58 -19.90
C CYS A 354 -32.78 0.33 -19.98
N ASP A 355 -33.57 1.16 -19.27
CA ASP A 355 -35.02 1.14 -19.31
C ASP A 355 -35.56 2.22 -20.26
N GLY A 356 -36.67 1.94 -20.95
CA GLY A 356 -37.33 2.94 -21.78
C GLY A 356 -37.88 4.12 -20.97
N LYS A 357 -37.70 5.35 -21.47
CA LYS A 357 -38.34 6.56 -20.94
C LYS A 357 -39.86 6.44 -21.13
N ILE A 358 -40.59 6.08 -20.07
CA ILE A 358 -42.05 6.17 -20.06
C ILE A 358 -42.43 7.65 -20.10
N ASN A 359 -42.81 8.15 -21.27
CA ASN A 359 -43.45 9.45 -21.41
C ASN A 359 -44.86 9.39 -20.77
N PHE A 360 -44.95 9.75 -19.49
CA PHE A 360 -46.20 9.76 -18.70
C PHE A 360 -47.35 10.50 -19.40
N GLY A 361 -47.06 11.49 -20.24
CA GLY A 361 -48.07 12.24 -21.01
C GLY A 361 -48.64 11.52 -22.24
N SER A 362 -48.17 10.31 -22.58
CA SER A 362 -48.49 9.67 -23.87
C SER A 362 -49.35 8.39 -23.81
N GLN A 363 -49.52 7.79 -22.63
CA GLN A 363 -50.20 6.48 -22.48
C GLN A 363 -51.53 6.51 -21.71
N CYS A 364 -51.85 7.54 -20.93
CA CYS A 364 -53.16 7.67 -20.27
C CYS A 364 -53.78 9.03 -20.64
N MET A 365 -54.86 9.02 -21.43
CA MET A 365 -55.71 10.21 -21.63
C MET A 365 -56.71 10.29 -20.47
N PHE A 366 -56.67 11.38 -19.71
CA PHE A 366 -57.61 11.61 -18.60
C PHE A 366 -58.75 12.51 -19.07
N GLN A 367 -60.00 12.07 -18.91
CA GLN A 367 -61.18 12.86 -19.26
C GLN A 367 -62.14 12.93 -18.06
N CYS A 368 -62.57 14.14 -17.70
CA CYS A 368 -63.59 14.32 -16.66
C CYS A 368 -64.99 14.01 -17.22
N SER A 369 -65.91 13.59 -16.34
CA SER A 369 -67.33 13.38 -16.68
C SER A 369 -67.98 14.66 -17.23
N GLU A 370 -69.08 14.51 -17.98
CA GLU A 370 -69.79 15.62 -18.62
C GLU A 370 -70.16 16.74 -17.61
N GLY A 371 -69.75 17.97 -17.90
CA GLY A 371 -69.92 19.13 -17.02
C GLY A 371 -68.74 19.45 -16.08
N TYR A 372 -67.61 18.74 -16.18
CA TYR A 372 -66.38 18.96 -15.41
C TYR A 372 -65.16 19.23 -16.31
N ARG A 373 -64.17 20.02 -15.84
CA ARG A 373 -62.95 20.38 -16.57
C ARG A 373 -61.66 20.10 -15.78
N LEU A 374 -60.56 19.79 -16.49
CA LEU A 374 -59.20 19.71 -15.94
C LEU A 374 -58.60 21.13 -15.90
N ASN A 375 -58.07 21.55 -14.75
CA ASN A 375 -57.65 22.92 -14.37
C ASN A 375 -58.81 23.92 -14.16
N GLY A 376 -59.12 24.18 -12.89
CA GLY A 376 -60.09 25.20 -12.45
C GLY A 376 -59.42 26.52 -12.03
N THR A 377 -60.22 27.57 -11.92
CA THR A 377 -59.83 28.89 -11.39
C THR A 377 -60.29 29.06 -9.95
N SER A 378 -59.87 30.12 -9.24
CA SER A 378 -60.06 30.32 -7.79
C SER A 378 -61.51 30.32 -7.27
N ASP A 379 -62.50 30.32 -8.17
CA ASP A 379 -63.94 30.34 -7.84
C ASP A 379 -64.63 28.96 -7.96
N ASP A 380 -63.87 27.87 -8.21
CA ASP A 380 -64.43 26.52 -8.38
C ASP A 380 -64.35 25.67 -7.10
N TYR A 381 -65.43 24.91 -6.77
CA TYR A 381 -65.42 23.93 -5.66
C TYR A 381 -64.59 22.68 -6.00
N ILE A 382 -63.74 22.25 -5.05
CA ILE A 382 -62.80 21.14 -5.20
C ILE A 382 -63.49 19.79 -4.91
N TYR A 383 -63.50 18.90 -5.90
CA TYR A 383 -63.71 17.46 -5.66
C TYR A 383 -62.42 16.72 -6.05
N THR A 384 -61.74 16.14 -5.07
CA THR A 384 -60.56 15.31 -5.31
C THR A 384 -61.02 13.95 -5.81
N VAL A 385 -60.65 13.60 -7.05
CA VAL A 385 -60.85 12.26 -7.61
C VAL A 385 -59.48 11.70 -7.88
N VAL A 386 -59.11 10.60 -7.24
CA VAL A 386 -57.85 9.92 -7.52
C VAL A 386 -58.05 9.07 -8.77
N CYS A 387 -57.39 9.41 -9.87
CA CYS A 387 -57.46 8.63 -11.11
C CYS A 387 -56.36 7.57 -11.09
N THR A 388 -56.71 6.28 -11.13
CA THR A 388 -55.77 5.15 -11.21
C THR A 388 -55.69 4.63 -12.64
N CYS A 389 -54.51 4.68 -13.27
CA CYS A 389 -54.30 4.05 -14.58
C CYS A 389 -53.90 2.58 -14.36
N HIS A 390 -54.81 1.63 -14.63
CA HIS A 390 -54.61 0.19 -14.38
C HIS A 390 -53.68 -0.53 -15.38
N LEU A 391 -53.00 0.19 -16.27
CA LEU A 391 -52.08 -0.40 -17.25
C LEU A 391 -50.68 -0.72 -16.68
N LEU A 392 -50.38 -0.32 -15.45
CA LEU A 392 -49.10 -0.59 -14.81
C LEU A 392 -49.36 -1.19 -13.42
N ASN A 393 -49.08 -2.49 -13.29
CA ASN A 393 -49.19 -3.23 -12.04
C ASN A 393 -48.03 -2.85 -11.09
N MET A 394 -47.99 -1.58 -10.66
CA MET A 394 -46.99 -1.04 -9.72
C MET A 394 -47.67 -0.15 -8.67
N PRO A 395 -47.35 -0.28 -7.36
CA PRO A 395 -48.14 0.32 -6.28
C PRO A 395 -47.82 1.78 -5.94
N TYR A 396 -47.03 2.50 -6.73
CA TYR A 396 -46.68 3.89 -6.44
C TYR A 396 -46.81 4.77 -7.67
N ASN A 397 -47.90 5.55 -7.72
CA ASN A 397 -47.96 6.97 -8.11
C ASN A 397 -49.39 7.34 -8.53
N ALA A 398 -50.19 7.71 -7.53
CA ALA A 398 -51.45 8.42 -7.77
C ALA A 398 -51.14 9.85 -8.25
N LEU A 399 -51.29 10.10 -9.55
CA LEU A 399 -51.34 11.48 -10.06
C LEU A 399 -52.56 12.17 -9.43
N ASN A 400 -52.31 13.21 -8.63
CA ASN A 400 -53.32 14.05 -7.98
C ASN A 400 -54.02 14.99 -8.99
N LEU A 401 -54.63 14.42 -10.03
CA LEU A 401 -55.44 15.16 -11.00
C LEU A 401 -56.79 15.52 -10.37
N ARG A 402 -57.30 16.74 -10.62
CA ARG A 402 -58.57 17.23 -10.06
C ARG A 402 -59.49 17.74 -11.17
N CYS A 403 -60.76 17.35 -11.10
CA CYS A 403 -61.82 17.79 -12.01
C CYS A 403 -62.71 18.84 -11.32
N PHE A 404 -62.98 19.95 -11.99
CA PHE A 404 -63.72 21.10 -11.44
C PHE A 404 -65.07 21.28 -12.13
N LYS A 405 -66.14 21.63 -11.38
CA LYS A 405 -67.49 21.90 -11.92
C LYS A 405 -67.88 23.35 -11.68
N HIS A 406 -68.26 24.04 -12.74
CA HIS A 406 -68.68 25.43 -12.68
C HIS A 406 -70.16 25.55 -12.25
N GLY A 407 -70.43 26.26 -11.16
CA GLY A 407 -71.78 26.70 -10.74
C GLY A 407 -72.71 25.61 -10.20
N ALA A 408 -72.73 25.42 -8.86
CA ALA A 408 -73.85 24.78 -8.18
C ALA A 408 -74.12 25.47 -6.82
N LYS A 409 -75.23 26.22 -6.72
CA LYS A 409 -75.74 26.71 -5.43
C LYS A 409 -76.47 25.57 -4.70
N ARG A 410 -75.93 25.20 -3.53
CA ARG A 410 -76.51 24.43 -2.42
C ARG A 410 -77.02 23.00 -2.68
N ALA A 411 -76.51 22.10 -1.82
CA ALA A 411 -77.02 20.80 -1.43
C ALA A 411 -77.07 19.68 -2.49
N ALA A 412 -75.91 19.09 -2.78
CA ALA A 412 -75.85 17.70 -3.24
C ALA A 412 -75.11 16.88 -2.17
N LYS A 413 -75.81 15.87 -1.62
CA LYS A 413 -75.24 14.84 -0.73
C LYS A 413 -74.01 14.22 -1.39
N ARG A 414 -73.06 13.72 -0.58
CA ARG A 414 -71.97 12.84 -1.06
C ARG A 414 -72.59 11.75 -1.92
N ASP A 415 -72.37 11.85 -3.21
CA ASP A 415 -72.62 10.77 -4.16
C ASP A 415 -71.32 9.97 -4.25
N GLU A 416 -71.24 8.92 -3.44
CA GLU A 416 -70.11 7.99 -3.32
C GLU A 416 -70.11 6.90 -4.42
N SER A 417 -70.96 6.98 -5.46
CA SER A 417 -71.10 5.91 -6.45
C SER A 417 -70.74 6.26 -7.91
N LEU A 418 -69.75 7.11 -8.16
CA LEU A 418 -69.31 7.37 -9.54
C LEU A 418 -67.79 7.30 -9.66
N ASP A 419 -67.32 6.30 -10.40
CA ASP A 419 -65.97 6.24 -10.99
C ASP A 419 -65.78 7.49 -11.87
N LYS A 420 -65.13 8.51 -11.31
CA LYS A 420 -65.05 9.87 -11.89
C LYS A 420 -63.82 10.09 -12.80
N CYS A 421 -63.17 9.02 -13.24
CA CYS A 421 -62.01 9.10 -14.15
C CYS A 421 -61.85 7.76 -14.88
N TRP A 422 -61.78 7.78 -16.21
CA TRP A 422 -61.60 6.58 -17.04
C TRP A 422 -60.35 6.79 -17.90
N ALA A 423 -59.44 5.81 -17.93
CA ALA A 423 -58.29 5.81 -18.82
C ALA A 423 -58.66 5.12 -20.14
N LEU A 424 -58.56 5.82 -21.26
CA LEU A 424 -58.67 5.22 -22.59
C LEU A 424 -57.29 4.77 -23.06
N SER A 425 -57.14 3.50 -23.44
CA SER A 425 -56.00 3.06 -24.26
C SER A 425 -56.12 3.68 -25.65
N ARG A 426 -54.99 3.99 -26.29
CA ARG A 426 -55.02 4.51 -27.67
C ARG A 426 -55.62 3.46 -28.61
N PRO A 427 -56.39 3.86 -29.64
CA PRO A 427 -56.96 2.94 -30.63
C PRO A 427 -55.93 2.07 -31.36
N SER A 428 -54.66 2.50 -31.42
CA SER A 428 -53.57 1.76 -32.09
C SER A 428 -53.22 0.44 -31.42
N ASP A 429 -53.56 0.24 -30.14
CA ASP A 429 -53.29 -1.01 -29.42
C ASP A 429 -54.52 -1.94 -29.35
N ALA A 430 -55.71 -1.45 -29.70
CA ALA A 430 -56.93 -2.26 -29.73
C ALA A 430 -56.98 -3.23 -30.92
N GLN A 431 -56.24 -2.97 -32.00
CA GLN A 431 -56.19 -3.86 -33.17
C GLN A 431 -55.35 -5.13 -32.97
N ARG A 432 -54.56 -5.24 -31.89
CA ARG A 432 -53.81 -6.47 -31.56
C ARG A 432 -54.52 -7.41 -30.58
N LEU A 433 -55.62 -6.96 -29.94
CA LEU A 433 -56.40 -7.78 -28.99
C LEU A 433 -57.77 -8.22 -29.53
N TRP A 434 -58.08 -7.91 -30.80
CA TRP A 434 -59.26 -8.42 -31.51
C TRP A 434 -58.90 -9.45 -32.59
N GLY A 435 -58.01 -10.39 -32.21
CA GLY A 435 -57.68 -11.58 -33.01
C GLY A 435 -58.29 -12.88 -32.47
N SER A 436 -58.94 -12.87 -31.31
CA SER A 436 -59.58 -14.07 -30.74
C SER A 436 -60.85 -13.70 -29.98
N MET A 437 -61.93 -14.43 -30.25
CA MET A 437 -63.28 -14.36 -29.68
C MET A 437 -64.25 -13.40 -30.41
N GLY A 438 -64.92 -13.98 -31.41
CA GLY A 438 -66.19 -13.49 -31.90
C GLY A 438 -67.38 -13.90 -31.01
N GLN A 439 -68.49 -13.18 -31.22
CA GLN A 439 -69.84 -13.37 -30.65
C GLN A 439 -69.90 -13.03 -29.16
N TRP A 440 -70.74 -12.10 -28.68
CA TRP A 440 -72.21 -12.19 -28.67
C TRP A 440 -72.88 -10.79 -28.76
N ALA A 441 -73.90 -10.67 -29.60
CA ALA A 441 -75.01 -9.70 -29.47
C ALA A 441 -75.81 -10.03 -28.17
N GLY A 442 -76.53 -9.17 -27.47
CA GLY A 442 -77.27 -7.96 -27.75
C GLY A 442 -78.49 -7.94 -26.80
N LEU A 443 -79.14 -6.78 -26.62
CA LEU A 443 -80.41 -6.52 -25.90
C LEU A 443 -80.29 -6.48 -24.36
N GLY A 444 -80.83 -5.54 -23.59
CA GLY A 444 -81.93 -4.59 -23.80
C GLY A 444 -82.78 -4.57 -22.52
N ARG A 445 -82.93 -3.41 -21.87
CA ARG A 445 -83.80 -3.13 -20.68
C ARG A 445 -85.28 -3.55 -20.93
N PRO A 446 -86.11 -3.86 -19.90
CA PRO A 446 -86.74 -2.90 -18.94
C PRO A 446 -86.83 -3.48 -17.50
N GLY A 447 -87.27 -2.86 -16.40
CA GLY A 447 -88.19 -1.76 -16.09
C GLY A 447 -89.14 -2.20 -14.94
N ARG A 448 -89.06 -1.50 -13.80
CA ARG A 448 -89.90 -1.44 -12.57
C ARG A 448 -91.12 -2.38 -12.32
N SER A 449 -91.13 -2.88 -11.06
CA SER A 449 -92.15 -2.82 -9.98
C SER A 449 -93.41 -3.72 -9.92
N ALA A 450 -93.48 -4.40 -8.76
CA ALA A 450 -94.57 -4.49 -7.78
C ALA A 450 -95.63 -5.64 -7.81
N SER A 451 -95.69 -6.29 -6.64
CA SER A 451 -96.82 -6.90 -5.90
C SER A 451 -97.56 -8.13 -6.46
N ALA A 452 -97.45 -9.24 -5.73
CA ALA A 452 -98.46 -9.74 -4.79
C ALA A 452 -97.79 -10.64 -3.73
#